data_AF-A0A9P7T2Q5-F1
#
_entry.id   AF-A0A9P7T2Q5-F1
#
_cell.length_a   1.000
_cell.length_b   1.000
_cell.length_c   1.000
_cell.angle_alpha   90.00
_cell.angle_beta   90.00
_cell.angle_gamma   90.00
#
_symmetry.space_group_name_H-M   'P 1'
#
loop_
_entity.id
_entity.type
_entity.pdbx_description
1 polymer ?
#
loop_
_entity_poly.entity_id
_entity_poly.type
_entity_poly.pdbx_seq_one_letter_code
_entity_poly.pdbx_strand_id
1 'polypeptide(L)'
;MHLARLLPLLTLAAATPSKRAEPAPLLSHGKDAKVIPGKYIVKLKDHVDASGFSSVVESLAAKPEQTYDSVFKGFATTLDEAGLKSLREHPDVG
;
A
#
# COMPACT_ATOMS: atom_id res chain seq x y z
N MET A 1 44.90 30.98 20.16
CA MET A 1 44.50 29.70 19.50
C MET A 1 43.62 28.95 20.47
N HIS A 2 42.36 28.71 20.15
CA HIS A 2 41.67 27.42 20.33
C HIS A 2 40.22 27.53 19.86
N LEU A 3 40.02 27.08 18.62
CA LEU A 3 38.72 26.82 18.00
C LEU A 3 38.01 25.72 18.79
N ALA A 4 36.98 26.05 19.55
CA ALA A 4 36.02 25.06 20.04
C ALA A 4 35.01 24.80 18.90
N ARG A 5 35.27 23.76 18.10
CA ARG A 5 34.32 23.27 17.08
C ARG A 5 33.22 22.48 17.79
N LEU A 6 32.01 23.04 17.83
CA LEU A 6 30.79 22.32 18.21
C LEU A 6 30.46 21.30 17.11
N LEU A 7 30.56 20.01 17.45
CA LEU A 7 30.10 18.91 16.61
C LEU A 7 28.56 18.85 16.68
N PRO A 8 27.81 18.98 15.57
CA PRO A 8 26.38 18.68 15.61
C PRO A 8 26.21 17.15 15.60
N LEU A 9 25.62 16.61 16.66
CA LEU A 9 25.13 15.24 16.70
C LEU A 9 23.93 15.14 15.74
N LEU A 10 24.18 14.79 14.49
CA LEU A 10 23.13 14.55 13.51
C LEU A 10 22.49 13.19 13.82
N THR A 11 21.37 13.18 14.54
CA THR A 11 20.55 11.97 14.71
C THR A 11 19.97 11.58 13.37
N LEU A 12 20.51 10.52 12.78
CA LEU A 12 20.00 9.89 11.56
C LEU A 12 18.74 9.08 11.92
N ALA A 13 17.57 9.68 11.78
CA ALA A 13 16.30 8.97 11.89
C ALA A 13 16.14 8.05 10.66
N ALA A 14 16.38 6.76 10.84
CA ALA A 14 16.12 5.76 9.81
C ALA A 14 14.60 5.64 9.61
N ALA A 15 14.11 6.10 8.45
CA ALA A 15 12.74 5.84 8.02
C ALA A 15 12.63 4.38 7.58
N THR A 16 12.39 3.47 8.52
CA THR A 16 12.09 2.07 8.20
C THR A 16 10.69 1.97 7.59
N PRO A 17 10.49 1.24 6.48
CA PRO A 17 9.16 1.00 5.93
C PRO A 17 8.32 0.31 7.00
N SER A 18 7.42 1.08 7.59
CA SER A 18 6.66 0.66 8.76
C SER A 18 5.49 -0.17 8.26
N LYS A 19 5.47 -1.46 8.60
CA LYS A 19 4.27 -2.29 8.52
C LYS A 19 3.11 -1.50 9.15
N ARG A 20 1.96 -1.44 8.47
CA ARG A 20 0.84 -0.59 8.90
C ARG A 20 0.43 -0.98 10.33
N ALA A 21 0.30 0.01 11.22
CA ALA A 21 -0.08 -0.22 12.62
C ALA A 21 -1.46 -0.90 12.75
N GLU A 22 -2.33 -0.66 11.78
CA GLU A 22 -3.63 -1.31 11.63
C GLU A 22 -3.82 -1.76 10.18
N PRO A 23 -4.55 -2.85 9.89
CA PRO A 23 -4.83 -3.25 8.51
C PRO A 23 -5.61 -2.18 7.75
N ALA A 24 -5.39 -2.05 6.44
CA ALA A 24 -6.17 -1.18 5.57
C ALA A 24 -7.68 -1.50 5.70
N PRO A 25 -8.58 -0.51 5.70
CA PRO A 25 -10.02 -0.76 5.77
C PRO A 25 -10.50 -1.65 4.62
N LEU A 26 -11.32 -2.65 4.92
CA LEU A 26 -12.01 -3.43 3.90
C LEU A 26 -13.42 -2.87 3.74
N LEU A 27 -13.66 -2.19 2.62
CA LEU A 27 -14.96 -1.66 2.27
C LEU A 27 -15.77 -2.79 1.63
N SER A 28 -16.79 -3.27 2.32
CA SER A 28 -17.78 -4.19 1.76
C SER A 28 -19.01 -3.43 1.30
N HIS A 29 -19.71 -4.00 0.32
CA HIS A 29 -20.98 -3.44 -0.11
C HIS A 29 -22.03 -3.52 1.01
N GLY A 30 -23.06 -2.66 0.94
CA GLY A 30 -24.21 -2.71 1.85
C GLY A 30 -24.94 -4.05 1.81
N LYS A 31 -25.80 -4.32 2.81
CA LYS A 31 -26.45 -5.62 3.06
C LYS A 31 -27.14 -6.25 1.83
N ASP A 32 -27.60 -5.44 0.89
CA ASP A 32 -28.40 -5.89 -0.26
C ASP A 32 -27.63 -5.95 -1.59
N ALA A 33 -26.31 -5.69 -1.57
CA ALA A 33 -25.51 -5.66 -2.78
C ALA A 33 -24.87 -7.02 -3.08
N LYS A 34 -24.89 -7.39 -4.36
CA LYS A 34 -24.32 -8.63 -4.86
C LYS A 34 -22.79 -8.59 -4.77
N VAL A 35 -22.23 -9.23 -3.75
CA VAL A 35 -20.79 -9.42 -3.57
C VAL A 35 -20.30 -10.53 -4.51
N ILE A 36 -19.19 -10.30 -5.21
CA ILE A 36 -18.49 -11.33 -5.99
C ILE A 36 -17.29 -11.80 -5.15
N PRO A 37 -17.33 -13.03 -4.62
CA PRO A 37 -16.24 -13.54 -3.77
C PRO A 37 -14.90 -13.54 -4.50
N GLY A 38 -13.84 -13.20 -3.78
CA GLY A 38 -12.46 -13.22 -4.29
C GLY A 38 -12.10 -12.06 -5.23
N LYS A 39 -13.05 -11.23 -5.66
CA LYS A 39 -12.78 -10.06 -6.51
C LYS A 39 -12.65 -8.80 -5.65
N TYR A 40 -11.55 -8.09 -5.81
CA TYR A 40 -11.27 -6.88 -5.05
C TYR A 40 -10.81 -5.75 -5.97
N ILE A 41 -11.23 -4.53 -5.63
CA ILE A 41 -10.65 -3.30 -6.15
C ILE A 41 -9.68 -2.78 -5.08
N VAL A 42 -8.41 -2.74 -5.44
CA VAL A 42 -7.33 -2.22 -4.60
C VAL A 42 -7.12 -0.76 -4.95
N LYS A 43 -7.35 0.12 -3.98
CA LYS A 43 -6.99 1.53 -4.08
C LYS A 43 -5.61 1.74 -3.43
N LEU A 44 -4.74 2.44 -4.15
CA LEU A 44 -3.43 2.85 -3.67
C LEU A 44 -3.48 4.31 -3.22
N LYS A 45 -2.53 4.68 -2.35
CA LYS A 45 -2.36 6.07 -1.94
C LYS A 45 -1.92 6.95 -3.12
N ASP A 46 -2.30 8.22 -3.09
CA ASP A 46 -2.08 9.14 -4.22
C ASP A 46 -0.59 9.36 -4.55
N HIS A 47 0.29 9.25 -3.56
CA HIS A 47 1.74 9.39 -3.71
C HIS A 47 2.42 8.17 -4.32
N VAL A 48 1.70 7.07 -4.57
CA VAL A 48 2.27 5.87 -5.18
C VAL A 48 2.47 6.11 -6.67
N ASP A 49 3.71 6.16 -7.13
CA ASP A 49 4.03 6.29 -8.55
C ASP A 49 4.04 4.94 -9.28
N ALA A 50 4.25 4.95 -10.60
CA ALA A 50 4.22 3.73 -11.42
C ALA A 50 5.18 2.63 -10.91
N SER A 51 6.33 3.01 -10.35
CA SER A 51 7.28 2.08 -9.73
C SER A 51 6.73 1.44 -8.45
N GLY A 52 6.03 2.22 -7.62
CA GLY A 52 5.36 1.73 -6.43
C GLY A 52 4.18 0.83 -6.78
N PHE A 53 3.42 1.16 -7.83
CA PHE A 53 2.38 0.29 -8.37
C PHE A 53 2.94 -1.08 -8.78
N SER A 54 4.00 -1.11 -9.59
CA SER A 54 4.63 -2.38 -10.00
C SER A 54 5.15 -3.17 -8.79
N SER A 55 5.76 -2.49 -7.82
CA SER A 55 6.24 -3.13 -6.60
C SER A 55 5.12 -3.78 -5.78
N VAL A 56 3.96 -3.13 -5.67
CA VAL A 56 2.79 -3.68 -4.99
C VAL A 56 2.25 -4.91 -5.74
N VAL A 57 2.12 -4.82 -7.06
CA VAL A 57 1.63 -5.91 -7.91
C VAL A 57 2.56 -7.13 -7.81
N GLU A 58 3.87 -6.92 -7.89
CA GLU A 58 4.89 -7.96 -7.74
C GLU A 58 4.89 -8.59 -6.34
N SER A 59 4.84 -7.76 -5.29
CA SER A 59 4.89 -8.21 -3.89
C SER A 59 3.71 -9.10 -3.51
N LEU A 60 2.57 -8.91 -4.17
CA LEU A 60 1.35 -9.67 -3.91
C LEU A 60 1.19 -10.87 -4.84
N ALA A 61 2.14 -11.07 -5.79
CA ALA A 61 2.00 -11.98 -6.92
C ALA A 61 0.63 -11.83 -7.62
N ALA A 62 0.07 -10.62 -7.58
CA ALA A 62 -1.28 -10.35 -8.03
C ALA A 62 -1.26 -10.19 -9.55
N LYS A 63 -2.26 -10.75 -10.22
CA LYS A 63 -2.50 -10.48 -11.64
C LYS A 63 -3.57 -9.39 -11.75
N PRO A 64 -3.22 -8.15 -12.10
CA PRO A 64 -4.22 -7.10 -12.30
C PRO A 64 -5.07 -7.44 -13.53
N GLU A 65 -6.37 -7.47 -13.34
CA GLU A 65 -7.37 -7.68 -14.40
C GLU A 65 -7.79 -6.35 -15.02
N GLN A 66 -7.77 -5.29 -14.22
CA GLN A 66 -8.05 -3.93 -14.63
C GLN A 66 -7.14 -2.98 -13.85
N THR A 67 -6.57 -1.99 -14.53
CA THR A 67 -5.81 -0.91 -13.90
C THR A 67 -6.63 0.38 -13.91
N TYR A 68 -6.51 1.15 -12.84
CA TYR A 68 -7.11 2.48 -12.68
C TYR A 68 -5.99 3.50 -12.47
N ASP A 69 -5.94 4.52 -13.32
CA ASP A 69 -4.94 5.59 -13.28
C ASP A 69 -5.55 7.00 -13.43
N SER A 70 -6.82 7.10 -13.81
CA SER A 70 -7.47 8.37 -14.15
C SER A 70 -8.04 9.13 -12.96
N VAL A 71 -8.92 8.49 -12.17
CA VAL A 71 -9.60 9.11 -11.02
C VAL A 71 -8.89 8.78 -9.71
N PHE A 72 -8.29 7.59 -9.63
CA PHE A 72 -7.46 7.13 -8.53
C PHE A 72 -6.46 6.12 -9.08
N LYS A 73 -5.37 5.91 -8.33
CA LYS A 73 -4.37 4.90 -8.65
C LYS A 73 -4.75 3.57 -8.00
N GLY A 74 -4.85 2.50 -8.76
CA GLY A 74 -5.25 1.21 -8.23
C GLY A 74 -5.45 0.13 -9.29
N PHE A 75 -5.92 -1.04 -8.86
CA PHE A 75 -6.19 -2.15 -9.77
C PHE A 75 -7.27 -3.09 -9.22
N ALA A 76 -7.96 -3.79 -10.12
CA ALA A 76 -8.82 -4.91 -9.77
C ALA A 76 -8.05 -6.21 -9.92
N THR A 77 -8.19 -7.12 -8.97
CA THR A 77 -7.57 -8.45 -9.03
C THR A 77 -8.40 -9.49 -8.29
N THR A 78 -8.05 -10.75 -8.48
CA THR A 78 -8.57 -11.87 -7.71
C THR A 78 -7.60 -12.19 -6.59
N LEU A 79 -8.06 -12.21 -5.34
CA LEU A 79 -7.27 -12.56 -4.16
C LEU A 79 -7.96 -13.63 -3.34
N ASP A 80 -7.17 -14.53 -2.78
CA ASP A 80 -7.59 -15.42 -1.71
C ASP A 80 -7.51 -14.70 -0.35
N GLU A 81 -7.93 -15.37 0.73
CA GLU A 81 -7.95 -14.78 2.06
C GLU A 81 -6.54 -14.39 2.55
N ALA A 82 -5.53 -15.18 2.19
CA ALA A 82 -4.14 -14.93 2.53
C ALA A 82 -3.59 -13.69 1.79
N GLY A 83 -3.83 -13.60 0.48
CA GLY A 83 -3.47 -12.45 -0.34
C GLY A 83 -4.19 -11.17 0.10
N LEU A 84 -5.47 -11.26 0.47
CA LEU A 84 -6.21 -10.12 1.03
C LEU A 84 -5.59 -9.63 2.34
N LYS A 85 -5.20 -10.56 3.25
CA LYS A 85 -4.55 -10.19 4.51
C LYS A 85 -3.22 -9.48 4.26
N SER A 86 -2.37 -10.05 3.40
CA SER A 86 -1.07 -9.46 3.04
C SER A 86 -1.22 -8.08 2.40
N LEU A 87 -2.20 -7.93 1.50
CA LEU A 87 -2.52 -6.64 0.88
C LEU A 87 -2.91 -5.59 1.93
N ARG A 88 -3.75 -5.95 2.90
CA ARG A 88 -4.19 -5.02 3.94
C ARG A 88 -3.08 -4.60 4.89
N GLU A 89 -2.01 -5.38 5.01
CA GLU A 89 -0.84 -5.01 5.82
C GLU A 89 0.16 -4.13 5.04
N HIS A 90 -0.02 -3.97 3.71
CA HIS A 90 0.89 -3.24 2.85
C HIS A 90 0.83 -1.71 3.10
N PRO A 91 1.97 -1.01 3.21
CA PRO A 91 2.00 0.42 3.54
C PRO A 91 1.34 1.30 2.48
N ASP A 92 1.32 0.89 1.22
CA ASP A 92 0.83 1.71 0.09
C ASP A 92 -0.66 1.58 -0.22
N VAL A 93 -1.39 0.73 0.53
CA VAL A 93 -2.81 0.45 0.33
C VAL A 93 -3.66 1.27 1.32
N GLY A 94 -4.68 2.00 0.82
CA GLY A 94 -5.50 2.88 1.66
C GLY A 94 -6.65 3.60 0.96
#